data_AF-A0A535VYM4-F1
#
_entry.id   AF-A0A535VYM4-F1
#
_cell.length_a   1.000
_cell.length_b   1.000
_cell.length_c   1.000
_cell.angle_alpha   90.00
_cell.angle_beta   90.00
_cell.angle_gamma   90.00
#
_symmetry.space_group_name_H-M   'P 1'
#
loop_
_entity.id
_entity.type
_entity.pdbx_description
1 polymer ?
#
loop_
_entity_poly.entity_id
_entity_poly.type
_entity_poly.pdbx_seq_one_letter_code
_entity_poly.pdbx_strand_id
1 'polypeptide(L)'
;MTPTGRPTSSATPTVAVDASPGDVATCPVTHPNGAFPSGEERPSASSLLALGNGQLWVVPIHEVFLADARSIESDGSIGAKFGWWRITPGTLTISGRRLDAPAPPLRASVPDGYGSSGFQTSGVFFPTEGCWEITGTVGDATLSFVTFVRRT
;
A
#
# COMPACT_ATOMS: atom_id res chain seq x y z
N MET A 1 -42.56 18.73 44.64
CA MET A 1 -42.45 18.29 43.23
C MET A 1 -41.18 18.91 42.68
N THR A 2 -40.12 18.12 42.57
CA THR A 2 -38.77 18.59 42.24
C THR A 2 -38.44 18.16 40.81
N PRO A 3 -38.02 19.05 39.90
CA PRO A 3 -37.68 18.64 38.54
C PRO A 3 -36.22 18.16 38.48
N THR A 4 -36.02 16.90 38.12
CA THR A 4 -34.69 16.35 37.83
C THR A 4 -34.39 16.53 36.34
N GLY A 5 -33.58 17.52 36.00
CA GLY A 5 -33.00 17.67 34.66
C GLY A 5 -31.89 16.63 34.43
N ARG A 6 -31.85 16.02 33.24
CA ARG A 6 -30.74 15.19 32.76
C ARG A 6 -30.04 15.94 31.62
N PRO A 7 -28.70 16.05 31.63
CA PRO A 7 -27.97 16.80 30.61
C PRO A 7 -27.97 16.04 29.27
N THR A 8 -28.26 16.76 28.20
CA THR A 8 -28.07 16.33 26.81
C THR A 8 -26.57 16.34 26.50
N SER A 9 -25.99 15.17 26.27
CA SER A 9 -24.59 15.06 25.84
C SER A 9 -24.50 15.34 24.35
N SER A 10 -24.02 16.52 23.98
CA SER A 10 -23.69 16.87 22.60
C SER A 10 -22.33 16.26 22.25
N ALA A 11 -22.33 15.22 21.41
CA ALA A 11 -21.11 14.74 20.79
C ALA A 11 -20.64 15.75 19.74
N THR A 12 -19.41 16.24 19.90
CA THR A 12 -18.74 17.11 18.92
C THR A 12 -18.38 16.28 17.68
N PRO A 13 -18.65 16.75 16.45
CA PRO A 13 -18.15 16.08 15.26
C PRO A 13 -16.63 16.24 15.19
N THR A 14 -15.90 15.14 15.16
CA THR A 14 -14.47 15.12 14.79
C THR A 14 -14.36 15.61 13.36
N VAL A 15 -13.86 16.83 13.19
CA VAL A 15 -13.48 17.37 11.88
C VAL A 15 -12.39 16.45 11.33
N ALA A 16 -12.66 15.81 10.19
CA ALA A 16 -11.63 15.12 9.43
C ALA A 16 -10.59 16.19 9.03
N VAL A 17 -9.40 16.12 9.64
CA VAL A 17 -8.28 16.97 9.24
C VAL A 17 -7.96 16.60 7.81
N ASP A 18 -8.19 17.54 6.90
CA ASP A 18 -7.87 17.39 5.49
C ASP A 18 -6.36 17.15 5.40
N ALA A 19 -6.00 15.90 5.12
CA ALA A 19 -4.63 15.46 5.23
C ALA A 19 -3.89 15.94 3.98
N SER A 20 -3.39 17.19 4.05
CA SER A 20 -2.58 17.79 3.00
C SER A 20 -1.52 16.79 2.53
N PRO A 21 -1.28 16.64 1.21
CA PRO A 21 -0.22 15.78 0.73
C PRO A 21 1.10 16.26 1.35
N GLY A 22 1.87 15.35 1.94
CA GLY A 22 3.23 15.69 2.38
C GLY A 22 4.12 16.02 1.19
N ASP A 23 5.29 16.59 1.43
CA ASP A 23 6.23 16.91 0.37
C ASP A 23 6.95 15.66 -0.14
N VAL A 24 6.86 15.39 -1.45
CA VAL A 24 7.57 14.31 -2.15
C VAL A 24 9.05 14.27 -1.75
N ALA A 25 9.67 15.45 -1.61
CA ALA A 25 11.10 15.60 -1.30
C ALA A 25 11.50 15.05 0.08
N THR A 26 10.55 14.89 0.99
CA THR A 26 10.78 14.40 2.35
C THR A 26 10.39 12.94 2.53
N CYS A 27 9.74 12.34 1.54
CA CYS A 27 9.34 10.94 1.57
C CYS A 27 10.57 10.05 1.30
N PRO A 28 10.95 9.13 2.21
CA PRO A 28 12.07 8.23 2.00
C PRO A 28 11.68 7.09 1.06
N VAL A 29 11.38 7.43 -0.20
CA VAL A 29 10.94 6.49 -1.24
C VAL A 29 11.97 5.37 -1.42
N THR A 30 11.48 4.17 -1.67
CA THR A 30 12.34 3.01 -1.90
C THR A 30 12.73 2.93 -3.37
N HIS A 31 14.03 2.99 -3.63
CA HIS A 31 14.58 2.73 -4.96
C HIS A 31 14.49 1.24 -5.30
N PRO A 32 14.00 0.87 -6.51
CA PRO A 32 14.08 -0.51 -6.98
C PRO A 32 15.52 -1.01 -6.98
N ASN A 33 15.75 -2.23 -6.48
CA ASN A 33 17.07 -2.86 -6.53
C ASN A 33 17.25 -3.74 -7.78
N GLY A 34 16.23 -3.83 -8.63
CA GLY A 34 16.26 -4.58 -9.89
C GLY A 34 16.37 -6.10 -9.69
N ALA A 35 16.24 -6.59 -8.46
CA ALA A 35 16.27 -8.01 -8.16
C ALA A 35 15.00 -8.68 -8.71
N PHE A 36 15.16 -9.88 -9.25
CA PHE A 36 14.07 -10.71 -9.74
C PHE A 36 14.40 -12.18 -9.44
N PRO A 37 13.42 -13.07 -9.24
CA PRO A 37 13.72 -14.48 -9.01
C PRO A 37 14.51 -15.07 -10.18
N SER A 38 15.54 -15.88 -9.86
CA SER A 38 16.33 -16.58 -10.87
C SER A 38 15.48 -17.63 -11.59
N GLY A 39 15.62 -17.74 -12.91
CA GLY A 39 14.90 -18.76 -13.69
C GLY A 39 13.47 -18.39 -14.07
N GLU A 40 12.94 -17.30 -13.54
CA GLU A 40 11.69 -16.70 -14.00
C GLU A 40 11.97 -15.75 -15.18
N GLU A 41 11.08 -15.73 -16.18
CA GLU A 41 11.19 -14.73 -17.26
C GLU A 41 11.00 -13.33 -16.68
N ARG A 42 12.04 -12.50 -16.82
CA ARG A 42 12.00 -11.09 -16.46
C ARG A 42 11.04 -10.37 -17.41
N PRO A 43 9.94 -9.78 -16.93
CA PRO A 43 9.19 -8.85 -17.75
C PRO A 43 10.13 -7.68 -18.11
N SER A 44 10.32 -7.46 -19.41
CA SER A 44 11.41 -6.63 -19.97
C SER A 44 11.37 -5.17 -19.52
N ALA A 45 10.20 -4.62 -19.21
CA ALA A 45 10.04 -3.25 -18.70
C ALA A 45 9.95 -3.18 -17.16
N SER A 46 9.33 -4.18 -16.52
CA SER A 46 9.01 -4.15 -15.09
C SER A 46 10.20 -4.48 -14.19
N SER A 47 11.23 -5.11 -14.76
CA SER A 47 12.46 -5.50 -14.06
C SER A 47 13.25 -4.33 -13.45
N LEU A 48 13.17 -3.13 -14.04
CA LEU A 48 13.77 -1.91 -13.48
C LEU A 48 12.99 -1.36 -12.29
N LEU A 49 11.73 -1.77 -12.15
CA LEU A 49 10.83 -1.37 -11.06
C LEU A 49 10.64 -2.53 -10.07
N ALA A 50 11.54 -3.52 -10.09
CA ALA A 50 11.47 -4.67 -9.21
C ALA A 50 12.25 -4.41 -7.92
N LEU A 51 11.68 -4.87 -6.82
CA LEU A 51 12.33 -4.94 -5.51
C LEU A 51 12.26 -6.38 -5.02
N GLY A 52 13.36 -6.90 -4.49
CA GLY A 52 13.33 -8.20 -3.81
C GLY A 52 14.46 -8.43 -2.83
N ASN A 53 14.28 -9.43 -1.97
CA ASN A 53 15.20 -9.77 -0.88
C ASN A 53 15.65 -11.24 -0.89
N GLY A 54 15.46 -11.96 -2.00
CA GLY A 54 15.82 -13.38 -2.14
C GLY A 54 14.74 -14.36 -1.68
N GLN A 55 13.65 -13.90 -1.04
CA GLN A 55 12.51 -14.75 -0.66
C GLN A 55 11.17 -14.22 -1.19
N LEU A 56 11.05 -12.89 -1.29
CA LEU A 56 9.88 -12.18 -1.78
C LEU A 56 10.33 -11.08 -2.74
N TRP A 57 9.53 -10.87 -3.79
CA TRP A 57 9.72 -9.80 -4.77
C TRP A 57 8.41 -9.11 -5.05
N VAL A 58 8.46 -7.82 -5.40
CA VAL A 58 7.32 -7.01 -5.78
C VAL A 58 7.61 -6.18 -7.02
N VAL A 59 6.61 -5.99 -7.88
CA VAL A 59 6.68 -5.18 -9.10
C VAL A 59 5.29 -4.67 -9.52
N PRO A 60 5.18 -3.50 -10.16
CA PRO A 60 6.18 -2.43 -10.15
C PRO A 60 6.17 -1.74 -8.78
N ILE A 61 7.33 -1.33 -8.31
CA ILE A 61 7.42 -0.28 -7.30
C ILE A 61 7.78 1.04 -7.98
N HIS A 62 7.05 2.09 -7.62
CA HIS A 62 7.30 3.44 -8.09
C HIS A 62 7.75 4.28 -6.90
N GLU A 63 8.79 5.07 -7.08
CA GLU A 63 9.16 6.09 -6.08
C GLU A 63 8.01 7.08 -5.92
N VAL A 64 7.42 7.51 -7.03
CA VAL A 64 6.22 8.34 -7.07
C VAL A 64 5.14 7.61 -7.88
N PHE A 65 4.05 7.24 -7.22
CA PHE A 65 2.85 6.73 -7.86
C PHE A 65 1.91 7.88 -8.23
N LEU A 66 1.87 8.20 -9.52
CA LEU A 66 0.96 9.19 -10.10
C LEU A 66 -0.37 8.51 -10.45
N ALA A 67 -1.39 8.79 -9.63
CA ALA A 67 -2.73 8.24 -9.74
C ALA A 67 -3.59 9.10 -10.67
N ASP A 68 -3.93 8.57 -11.83
CA ASP A 68 -4.92 9.17 -12.71
C ASP A 68 -6.35 8.76 -12.31
N ALA A 69 -7.35 9.23 -13.05
CA ALA A 69 -8.75 8.94 -12.78
C ALA A 69 -9.09 7.42 -12.77
N ARG A 70 -8.29 6.56 -13.43
CA ARG A 70 -8.49 5.10 -13.45
C ARG A 70 -7.98 4.43 -12.19
N SER A 71 -7.13 5.11 -11.43
CA SER A 71 -6.65 4.69 -10.12
C SER A 71 -7.59 5.12 -8.99
N ILE A 72 -8.67 5.85 -9.26
CA ILE A 72 -9.58 6.31 -8.22
C ILE A 72 -10.77 5.37 -8.14
N GLU A 73 -10.92 4.73 -6.98
CA GLU A 73 -12.05 3.84 -6.69
C GLU A 73 -13.33 4.65 -6.41
N SER A 74 -14.48 3.98 -6.45
CA SER A 74 -15.78 4.61 -6.18
C SER A 74 -15.92 5.16 -4.76
N ASP A 75 -15.14 4.64 -3.81
CA ASP A 75 -15.05 5.15 -2.43
C ASP A 75 -14.03 6.29 -2.26
N GLY A 76 -13.38 6.73 -3.34
CA GLY A 76 -12.37 7.79 -3.37
C GLY A 76 -10.95 7.35 -3.03
N SER A 77 -10.75 6.07 -2.66
CA SER A 77 -9.41 5.52 -2.43
C SER A 77 -8.61 5.41 -3.72
N ILE A 78 -7.28 5.40 -3.59
CA ILE A 78 -6.35 5.34 -4.71
C ILE A 78 -5.85 3.90 -4.84
N GLY A 79 -6.28 3.21 -5.89
CA GLY A 79 -5.92 1.84 -6.23
C GLY A 79 -4.58 1.74 -6.98
N ALA A 80 -3.71 0.86 -6.48
CA ALA A 80 -2.48 0.44 -7.13
C ALA A 80 -2.42 -1.10 -7.21
N LYS A 81 -1.93 -1.61 -8.33
CA LYS A 81 -1.78 -3.05 -8.55
C LYS A 81 -0.32 -3.45 -8.42
N PHE A 82 -0.08 -4.53 -7.69
CA PHE A 82 1.24 -5.11 -7.52
C PHE A 82 1.22 -6.59 -7.92
N GLY A 83 2.34 -7.05 -8.46
CA GLY A 83 2.67 -8.45 -8.67
C GLY A 83 3.76 -8.85 -7.68
N TRP A 84 3.59 -10.03 -7.09
CA TRP A 84 4.48 -10.59 -6.08
C TRP A 84 5.00 -11.94 -6.55
N TRP A 85 6.29 -12.21 -6.38
CA TRP A 85 6.84 -13.57 -6.50
C TRP A 85 7.23 -14.07 -5.12
N ARG A 86 6.70 -15.24 -4.75
CA ARG A 86 6.89 -15.86 -3.44
C ARG A 86 7.69 -17.14 -3.60
N ILE A 87 8.91 -17.19 -3.09
CA ILE A 87 9.67 -18.46 -3.05
C ILE A 87 9.24 -19.29 -1.84
N THR A 88 8.99 -18.65 -0.71
CA THR A 88 8.40 -19.29 0.47
C THR A 88 6.92 -19.60 0.23
N PRO A 89 6.48 -20.86 0.41
CA PRO A 89 5.07 -21.18 0.33
C PRO A 89 4.27 -20.52 1.46
N GLY A 90 3.11 -19.94 1.15
CA GLY A 90 2.22 -19.39 2.18
C GLY A 90 1.27 -18.31 1.67
N THR A 91 0.42 -17.83 2.59
CA THR A 91 -0.50 -16.72 2.30
C THR A 91 0.24 -15.40 2.29
N LEU A 92 0.10 -14.64 1.21
CA LEU A 92 0.55 -13.26 1.15
C LEU A 92 -0.40 -12.37 1.95
N THR A 93 0.14 -11.64 2.91
CA THR A 93 -0.58 -10.54 3.55
C THR A 93 0.13 -9.23 3.28
N ILE A 94 -0.65 -8.16 3.11
CA ILE A 94 -0.15 -6.82 2.82
C ILE A 94 -0.76 -5.85 3.81
N SER A 95 0.09 -5.03 4.39
CA SER A 95 -0.30 -3.92 5.26
C SER A 95 0.43 -2.65 4.84
N GLY A 96 -0.01 -1.51 5.34
CA GLY A 96 0.74 -0.28 5.16
C GLY A 96 0.20 0.88 5.97
N ARG A 97 1.07 1.87 6.13
CA ARG A 97 0.83 3.04 6.97
C ARG A 97 1.35 4.29 6.30
N ARG A 98 0.69 5.41 6.59
CA ARG A 98 1.14 6.73 6.18
C ARG A 98 2.30 7.17 7.08
N LEU A 99 3.32 7.77 6.47
CA LEU A 99 4.56 8.19 7.15
C LEU A 99 4.61 9.70 7.44
N ASP A 100 3.94 10.50 6.62
CA ASP A 100 4.06 11.97 6.61
C ASP A 100 2.88 12.68 7.29
N ALA A 101 1.77 11.98 7.55
CA ALA A 101 0.63 12.48 8.31
C ALA A 101 -0.21 11.35 8.90
N PRO A 102 -1.09 11.61 9.89
CA PRO A 102 -2.07 10.63 10.34
C PRO A 102 -3.04 10.22 9.22
N ALA A 103 -3.24 8.92 9.04
CA ALA A 103 -4.27 8.35 8.20
C ALA A 103 -4.64 6.94 8.68
N PRO A 104 -5.85 6.43 8.36
CA PRO A 104 -6.13 5.00 8.48
C PRO A 104 -5.12 4.15 7.71
N PRO A 105 -4.87 2.89 8.10
CA PRO A 105 -4.01 2.01 7.31
C PRO A 105 -4.59 1.82 5.90
N LEU A 106 -3.71 1.54 4.93
CA LEU A 106 -4.17 1.16 3.60
C LEU A 106 -4.92 -0.17 3.65
N ARG A 107 -5.78 -0.39 2.65
CA ARG A 107 -6.46 -1.67 2.46
C ARG A 107 -5.73 -2.48 1.42
N ALA A 108 -5.70 -3.79 1.58
CA ALA A 108 -5.19 -4.70 0.56
C ALA A 108 -6.27 -5.71 0.15
N SER A 109 -6.24 -6.08 -1.13
CA SER A 109 -6.99 -7.21 -1.69
C SER A 109 -5.99 -8.18 -2.30
N VAL A 110 -5.90 -9.38 -1.71
CA VAL A 110 -5.02 -10.45 -2.15
C VAL A 110 -5.90 -11.62 -2.59
N PRO A 111 -6.12 -11.83 -3.90
CA PRO A 111 -6.97 -12.89 -4.40
C PRO A 111 -6.35 -14.28 -4.21
N ASP A 112 -7.20 -15.27 -3.95
CA ASP A 112 -6.84 -16.69 -4.00
C ASP A 112 -6.59 -17.19 -5.45
N GLY A 113 -6.18 -18.46 -5.59
CA GLY A 113 -6.06 -19.12 -6.90
C GLY A 113 -4.66 -19.10 -7.53
N TYR A 114 -3.68 -18.49 -6.87
CA TYR A 114 -2.28 -18.40 -7.34
C TYR A 114 -1.35 -19.47 -6.74
N GLY A 115 -1.92 -20.54 -6.18
CA GLY A 115 -1.16 -21.59 -5.50
C GLY A 115 -0.44 -21.09 -4.24
N SER A 116 0.39 -21.95 -3.66
CA SER A 116 1.10 -21.66 -2.41
C SER A 116 2.38 -20.86 -2.61
N SER A 117 2.98 -20.86 -3.81
CA SER A 117 4.22 -20.16 -4.16
C SER A 117 4.17 -19.63 -5.60
N GLY A 118 5.21 -18.92 -6.04
CA GLY A 118 5.29 -18.32 -7.37
C GLY A 118 4.59 -16.95 -7.44
N PHE A 119 4.18 -16.57 -8.64
CA PHE A 119 3.54 -15.29 -8.92
C PHE A 119 2.15 -15.17 -8.26
N GLN A 120 1.82 -14.00 -7.73
CA GLN A 120 0.49 -13.62 -7.25
C GLN A 120 0.26 -12.12 -7.44
N THR A 121 -0.94 -11.71 -7.86
CA THR A 121 -1.28 -10.27 -7.91
C THR A 121 -1.97 -9.81 -6.63
N SER A 122 -1.95 -8.50 -6.39
CA SER A 122 -2.71 -7.85 -5.32
C SER A 122 -3.15 -6.45 -5.73
N GLY A 123 -4.26 -5.98 -5.14
CA GLY A 123 -4.64 -4.56 -5.12
C GLY A 123 -4.31 -3.94 -3.76
N VAL A 124 -3.80 -2.71 -3.78
CA VAL A 124 -3.55 -1.87 -2.60
C VAL A 124 -4.32 -0.57 -2.78
N PHE A 125 -5.01 -0.13 -1.74
CA PHE A 125 -5.91 1.02 -1.79
C PHE A 125 -5.50 2.03 -0.72
N PHE A 126 -4.93 3.14 -1.16
CA PHE A 126 -4.50 4.22 -0.28
C PHE A 126 -5.70 5.14 0.04
N PRO A 127 -6.00 5.39 1.32
CA PRO A 127 -7.08 6.30 1.70
C PRO A 127 -6.82 7.76 1.29
N THR A 128 -5.55 8.15 1.19
CA THR A 128 -5.13 9.53 0.87
C THR A 128 -3.85 9.54 0.03
N GLU A 129 -3.56 10.67 -0.59
CA GLU A 129 -2.22 11.01 -1.08
C GLU A 129 -1.21 11.09 0.08
N GLY A 130 0.08 11.09 -0.26
CA GLY A 130 1.19 11.22 0.71
C GLY A 130 2.20 10.09 0.65
N CYS A 131 3.07 10.05 1.65
CA CYS A 131 4.14 9.06 1.77
C CYS A 131 3.66 7.79 2.49
N TRP A 132 3.74 6.64 1.83
CA TRP A 132 3.21 5.37 2.34
C TRP A 132 4.29 4.29 2.37
N GLU A 133 4.42 3.62 3.52
CA GLU A 133 5.14 2.36 3.66
C GLU A 133 4.17 1.20 3.45
N ILE A 134 4.52 0.28 2.56
CA ILE A 134 3.79 -0.95 2.26
C ILE A 134 4.68 -2.12 2.65
N THR A 135 4.12 -3.11 3.35
CA THR A 135 4.83 -4.32 3.77
C THR A 135 4.05 -5.55 3.32
N GLY A 136 4.70 -6.39 2.52
CA GLY A 136 4.22 -7.73 2.15
C GLY A 136 4.91 -8.79 3.00
N THR A 137 4.14 -9.79 3.45
CA THR A 137 4.67 -10.92 4.24
C THR A 137 4.15 -12.25 3.73
N VAL A 138 5.01 -13.28 3.75
CA VAL A 138 4.70 -14.68 3.45
C VAL A 138 5.50 -15.59 4.37
N GLY A 139 4.84 -16.22 5.34
CA GLY A 139 5.55 -16.93 6.41
C GLY A 139 6.49 -15.97 7.15
N ASP A 140 7.77 -16.30 7.25
CA ASP A 140 8.79 -15.44 7.87
C ASP A 140 9.41 -14.42 6.89
N ALA A 141 9.13 -14.53 5.58
CA ALA A 141 9.65 -13.60 4.60
C ALA A 141 8.87 -12.29 4.63
N THR A 142 9.57 -11.17 4.76
CA THR A 142 8.98 -9.82 4.82
C THR A 142 9.72 -8.88 3.85
N LEU A 143 8.96 -8.11 3.07
CA LEU A 143 9.50 -7.08 2.19
C LEU A 143 8.70 -5.80 2.34
N SER A 144 9.39 -4.70 2.68
CA SER A 144 8.80 -3.37 2.83
C SER A 144 9.36 -2.41 1.79
N PHE A 145 8.52 -1.49 1.33
CA PHE A 145 8.91 -0.41 0.44
C PHE A 145 8.05 0.82 0.68
N VAL A 146 8.61 1.98 0.36
CA VAL A 146 7.97 3.28 0.51
C VAL A 146 7.72 3.89 -0.87
N THR A 147 6.51 4.41 -1.07
CA THR A 147 6.11 5.14 -2.28
C THR A 147 5.41 6.43 -1.90
N PHE A 148 5.60 7.48 -2.71
CA PHE A 148 4.82 8.70 -2.61
C PHE A 148 3.63 8.63 -3.56
N VAL A 149 2.43 8.79 -3.04
CA VAL A 149 1.18 8.71 -3.79
C VAL A 149 0.63 10.10 -4.06
N ARG A 150 0.35 10.41 -5.34
CA ARG A 150 -0.19 11.71 -5.76
C ARG A 150 -1.18 11.57 -6.90
N ARG A 151 -2.29 12.28 -6.85
CA ARG A 151 -3.27 12.39 -7.94
C ARG A 151 -2.78 13.37 -9.01
N THR A 152 -3.17 13.12 -10.26
CA THR A 152 -2.85 13.97 -11.42
C THR A 152 -4.09 14.57 -12.06
#